data_AF-A0AA48M4Q7-F1
#
_entry.id   AF-A0AA48M4Q7-F1
#
_cell.length_a   1.000
_cell.length_b   1.000
_cell.length_c   1.000
_cell.angle_alpha   90.00
_cell.angle_beta   90.00
_cell.angle_gamma   90.00
#
_symmetry.space_group_name_H-M   'P 1'
#
loop_
_entity.id
_entity.type
_entity.pdbx_description
1 polymer ?
#
loop_
_entity_poly.entity_id
_entity_poly.type
_entity_poly.pdbx_seq_one_letter_code
_entity_poly.pdbx_strand_id
1 'polypeptide(L)' 'MRKLPHLVDLCLSLPAVSVALAAKELGVSQRTATSMICGLSSNLRELTERRRYRAWAVI' A
#
# COMPACT_ATOMS: atom_id res chain seq x y z
N MET A 1 -7.03 -17.57 -1.41
CA MET A 1 -6.54 -16.75 -0.29
C MET A 1 -6.59 -15.29 -0.72
N ARG A 2 -7.37 -14.43 -0.05
CA ARG A 2 -7.64 -13.05 -0.52
C ARG A 2 -6.48 -12.14 -0.10
N LYS A 3 -5.93 -11.36 -1.04
CA LYS A 3 -4.75 -10.50 -0.81
C LYS A 3 -5.07 -9.16 -0.15
N LEU A 4 -6.35 -8.78 -0.10
CA LEU A 4 -6.83 -7.51 0.45
C LEU A 4 -6.68 -7.42 1.97
N PRO A 5 -7.09 -8.42 2.77
CA PRO A 5 -6.86 -8.42 4.22
C PRO A 5 -5.37 -8.35 4.58
N HIS A 6 -4.52 -9.07 3.84
CA HIS A 6 -3.08 -9.05 4.08
C HIS A 6 -2.44 -7.68 3.83
N LEU A 7 -2.96 -6.92 2.86
CA LEU A 7 -2.54 -5.53 2.65
C LEU A 7 -2.90 -4.65 3.85
N VAL A 8 -4.07 -4.88 4.47
CA VAL A 8 -4.49 -4.14 5.66
C VAL A 8 -3.57 -4.47 6.84
N ASP A 9 -3.25 -5.74 7.07
CA ASP A 9 -2.34 -6.18 8.14
C ASP A 9 -0.93 -5.56 7.98
N LEU A 10 -0.43 -5.48 6.75
CA LEU A 10 0.84 -4.84 6.42
C LEU A 10 0.81 -3.33 6.73
N CYS A 11 -0.29 -2.66 6.42
CA CYS A 11 -0.48 -1.24 6.70
C CYS A 11 -0.58 -0.94 8.20
N LEU A 12 -1.09 -1.87 9.01
CA LEU A 12 -1.16 -1.72 10.47
C LEU A 12 0.19 -1.99 11.17
N SER A 13 1.06 -2.80 10.55
CA SER A 13 2.36 -3.20 11.13
C SER A 13 3.52 -2.27 10.78
N LEU A 14 3.35 -1.40 9.78
CA LEU A 14 4.41 -0.52 9.29
C LEU A 14 3.97 0.95 9.31
N PRO A 15 4.86 1.88 9.72
CA PRO A 15 4.54 3.31 9.75
C PRO A 15 4.31 3.91 8.35
N ALA A 16 4.77 3.23 7.30
CA ALA A 16 4.56 3.61 5.91
C ALA A 16 4.67 2.39 4.99
N VAL A 17 3.74 2.24 4.05
CA VAL A 17 3.76 1.18 3.02
C VAL A 17 3.95 1.82 1.66
N SER A 18 4.97 1.37 0.91
CA SER A 18 5.18 1.76 -0.49
C SER A 18 4.59 0.74 -1.46
N VAL A 19 4.33 1.15 -2.71
CA VAL A 19 3.84 0.22 -3.76
C VAL A 19 4.78 -0.97 -3.96
N ALA A 20 6.10 -0.71 -3.97
CA ALA A 20 7.10 -1.75 -4.18
C ALA A 20 7.11 -2.77 -3.04
N LEU A 21 6.97 -2.29 -1.79
CA LEU A 21 6.87 -3.15 -0.62
C LEU A 21 5.59 -4.00 -0.66
N ALA A 22 4.43 -3.38 -0.88
CA ALA A 22 3.16 -4.10 -1.00
C ALA A 22 3.18 -5.14 -2.13
N ALA A 23 3.77 -4.81 -3.28
CA ALA A 23 3.90 -5.72 -4.41
C ALA A 23 4.75 -6.95 -4.06
N LYS A 24 5.86 -6.73 -3.34
CA LYS A 24 6.76 -7.79 -2.86
C LYS A 24 6.05 -8.69 -1.85
N GLU A 25 5.48 -8.11 -0.79
CA GLU A 25 4.84 -8.87 0.30
C GLU A 25 3.61 -9.65 -0.18
N LEU A 26 2.81 -9.07 -1.09
CA LEU A 26 1.60 -9.73 -1.61
C LEU A 26 1.87 -10.65 -2.81
N GLY A 27 3.10 -10.69 -3.33
CA GLY A 27 3.44 -11.41 -4.55
C GLY A 27 2.55 -11.00 -5.73
N VAL A 28 2.40 -9.69 -5.96
CA VAL A 28 1.60 -9.13 -7.07
C VAL A 28 2.42 -8.14 -7.88
N SER A 29 1.94 -7.80 -9.08
CA SER A 29 2.56 -6.73 -9.86
C SER A 29 2.41 -5.37 -9.15
N GLN A 30 3.35 -4.45 -9.37
CA GLN A 30 3.25 -3.08 -8.84
C GLN A 30 1.98 -2.35 -9.30
N ARG A 31 1.50 -2.63 -10.52
CA ARG A 31 0.22 -2.09 -11.02
C ARG A 31 -0.97 -2.58 -10.19
N THR A 32 -1.00 -3.87 -9.89
CA THR A 32 -2.04 -4.47 -9.03
C THR A 32 -1.96 -3.89 -7.61
N ALA A 33 -0.76 -3.79 -7.02
CA ALA A 33 -0.56 -3.19 -5.71
C ALA A 33 -1.02 -1.71 -5.68
N THR A 34 -0.70 -0.94 -6.72
CA THR A 34 -1.16 0.46 -6.85
C THR A 34 -2.69 0.53 -6.85
N SER A 35 -3.35 -0.32 -7.63
CA SER A 35 -4.82 -0.35 -7.69
C SER A 35 -5.46 -0.71 -6.34
N MET A 36 -4.85 -1.62 -5.58
CA MET A 36 -5.34 -2.00 -4.24
C MET A 36 -5.17 -0.84 -3.25
N ILE A 37 -4.02 -0.18 -3.25
CA ILE A 37 -3.74 0.99 -2.40
C ILE A 37 -4.68 2.15 -2.73
N CYS A 38 -4.88 2.45 -4.03
CA CYS A 38 -5.85 3.48 -4.45
C CYS A 38 -7.28 3.13 -4.04
N GLY A 39 -7.66 1.85 -4.03
CA GLY A 39 -8.96 1.38 -3.54
C GLY A 39 -9.17 1.58 -2.04
N LEU A 40 -8.08 1.65 -1.25
CA LEU A 40 -8.09 1.91 0.19
C LEU A 40 -7.85 3.39 0.56
N SER A 41 -7.73 4.26 -0.45
CA SER A 41 -7.29 5.66 -0.29
C SER A 41 -8.15 6.50 0.67
N SER A 42 -9.41 6.15 0.92
CA SER A 42 -10.24 6.84 1.92
C SER A 42 -9.72 6.73 3.35
N ASN A 43 -8.93 5.68 3.65
CA ASN A 43 -8.35 5.41 4.97
C ASN A 43 -6.81 5.49 4.98
N LEU A 44 -6.21 5.96 3.89
CA LEU A 44 -4.75 6.02 3.73
C LEU A 44 -4.30 7.44 3.42
N ARG A 45 -3.37 7.96 4.24
CA ARG A 45 -2.68 9.23 4.00
C ARG A 45 -1.46 8.99 3.14
N GLU A 46 -1.33 9.70 2.03
CA GLU A 46 -0.04 9.78 1.34
C GLU A 46 0.94 10.58 2.22
N LEU A 47 2.09 9.99 2.54
CA LEU A 47 3.12 10.60 3.38
C LEU A 47 4.19 11.36 2.57
N THR A 48 4.24 11.12 1.27
CA THR A 48 5.33 11.56 0.40
C THR A 48 4.88 12.67 -0.53
N GLU A 49 5.63 13.78 -0.56
CA GLU A 49 5.35 14.92 -1.46
C GLU A 49 6.01 14.78 -2.86
N ARG A 50 6.77 13.71 -3.11
CA ARG A 50 7.51 13.52 -4.38
C ARG A 50 6.91 12.40 -5.23
N ARG A 51 6.39 12.78 -6.42
CA ARG A 51 5.67 11.93 -7.38
C ARG A 51 6.35 10.60 -7.78
N ARG A 52 7.68 10.47 -7.62
CA ARG A 52 8.46 9.26 -7.99
C ARG A 52 8.48 8.17 -6.89
N TYR A 53 8.35 8.55 -5.62
CA TYR A 53 8.33 7.61 -4.50
C TYR A 53 7.10 7.90 -3.66
N ARG A 54 6.09 7.05 -3.79
CA ARG A 54 4.86 7.16 -3.02
C ARG A 54 4.80 6.15 -1.89
N ALA A 55 4.50 6.63 -0.70
CA ALA A 55 4.23 5.81 0.47
C ALA A 55 2.98 6.31 1.20
N TRP A 56 2.23 5.39 1.79
CA TRP A 56 0.99 5.68 2.49
C TRP A 56 1.03 5.14 3.92
N ALA A 57 0.38 5.85 4.83
CA ALA A 57 0.11 5.40 6.19
C ALA A 57 -1.39 5.28 6.42
N VAL A 58 -1.78 4.39 7.33
CA VAL A 58 -3.15 4.35 7.86
C VAL A 58 -3.35 5.54 8.78
N ILE A 59 -4.51 6.21 8.68
CA ILE A 59 -4.99 7.19 9.67
C ILE A 59 -5.96 6.48 10.61
#